data_AF-A0A1F7PNT7-F1
#
_entry.id   AF-A0A1F7PNT7-F1
#
_cell.length_a   1.000
_cell.length_b   1.000
_cell.length_c   1.000
_cell.angle_alpha   90.00
_cell.angle_beta   90.00
_cell.angle_gamma   90.00
#
_symmetry.space_group_name_H-M   'P 1'
#
loop_
_entity.id
_entity.type
_entity.pdbx_description
1 polymer ?
#
loop_
_entity_poly.entity_id
_entity_poly.type
_entity_poly.pdbx_seq_one_letter_code
_entity_poly.pdbx_strand_id
1 'polypeptide(L)'
;MAQLKGTKTHANLKDAFAGESMANRRYLYFAKVADVEGYPEVAGNFRDTADGETGHAHGHMDYLKSVGDPATDLPFGDTVKNLKSAVHGETH
;
A
#
# COMPACT_ATOMS: atom_id res chain seq x y z
N MET A 1 18.83 -13.12 8.04
CA MET A 1 17.71 -12.27 8.52
C MET A 1 17.00 -13.02 9.63
N ALA A 2 16.67 -12.37 10.74
CA ALA A 2 15.80 -12.97 11.76
C ALA A 2 14.41 -13.27 11.15
N GLN A 3 13.69 -14.25 11.69
CA GLN A 3 12.37 -14.64 11.18
C GLN A 3 11.38 -13.49 11.38
N LEU A 4 10.92 -12.87 10.28
CA LEU A 4 10.05 -11.69 10.32
C LEU A 4 8.65 -12.03 10.86
N LYS A 5 8.11 -13.20 10.48
CA LYS A 5 6.72 -13.59 10.79
C LYS A 5 6.45 -13.59 12.29
N GLY A 6 5.39 -12.90 12.69
CA GLY A 6 4.95 -12.82 14.10
C GLY A 6 5.73 -11.84 14.98
N THR A 7 6.72 -11.13 14.44
CA THR A 7 7.45 -10.09 15.19
C THR A 7 6.67 -8.77 15.26
N LYS A 8 7.09 -7.87 16.16
CA LYS A 8 6.59 -6.49 16.18
C LYS A 8 6.90 -5.75 14.86
N THR A 9 8.05 -6.02 14.24
CA THR A 9 8.41 -5.43 12.94
C THR A 9 7.46 -5.88 11.83
N HIS A 10 7.00 -7.14 11.86
CA HIS A 10 5.98 -7.62 10.93
C HIS A 10 4.66 -6.85 11.08
N ALA A 11 4.17 -6.66 12.30
CA ALA A 11 2.97 -5.86 12.54
C ALA A 11 3.16 -4.40 12.06
N ASN A 12 4.29 -3.78 12.43
CA ASN A 12 4.60 -2.41 12.01
C ASN A 12 4.64 -2.25 10.47
N LEU A 13 5.14 -3.25 9.73
CA LEU A 13 5.15 -3.22 8.27
C LEU A 13 3.74 -3.32 7.68
N LYS A 14 2.85 -4.13 8.27
CA LYS A 14 1.44 -4.18 7.87
C LYS A 14 0.75 -2.84 8.12
N ASP A 15 0.97 -2.25 9.29
CA ASP A 15 0.40 -0.95 9.66
C ASP A 15 0.93 0.18 8.76
N ALA A 16 2.23 0.19 8.46
CA ALA A 16 2.84 1.15 7.55
C ALA A 16 2.28 1.00 6.13
N PHE A 17 2.21 -0.21 5.59
CA PHE A 17 1.58 -0.46 4.28
C PHE A 17 0.13 0.06 4.21
N ALA A 18 -0.67 -0.17 5.26
CA ALA A 18 -2.03 0.35 5.35
C ALA A 18 -2.05 1.88 5.40
N GLY A 19 -1.15 2.49 6.19
CA GLY A 19 -0.98 3.94 6.30
C GLY A 19 -0.66 4.59 4.96
N GLU A 20 0.35 4.10 4.25
CA GLU A 20 0.76 4.65 2.95
C GLU A 20 -0.29 4.43 1.86
N SER A 21 -1.00 3.30 1.90
CA SER A 21 -2.13 3.04 1.00
C SER A 21 -3.26 4.05 1.22
N MET A 22 -3.60 4.35 2.48
CA MET A 22 -4.60 5.38 2.81
C MET A 22 -4.12 6.79 2.46
N ALA A 23 -2.84 7.10 2.70
CA ALA A 23 -2.24 8.38 2.38
C ALA A 23 -2.30 8.66 0.88
N ASN A 24 -1.86 7.72 0.04
CA ASN A 24 -1.98 7.81 -1.42
C ASN A 24 -3.40 8.15 -1.87
N ARG A 25 -4.41 7.39 -1.41
CA ARG A 25 -5.80 7.61 -1.85
C ARG A 25 -6.36 8.94 -1.37
N ARG A 26 -5.99 9.39 -0.16
CA ARG A 26 -6.33 10.73 0.34
C ARG A 26 -5.71 11.82 -0.51
N TYR A 27 -4.41 11.72 -0.82
CA TYR A 27 -3.71 12.75 -1.59
C TYR A 27 -4.23 12.86 -3.03
N LEU A 28 -4.55 11.73 -3.69
CA LEU A 28 -5.23 11.78 -4.99
C LEU A 28 -6.62 12.43 -4.91
N TYR A 29 -7.36 12.20 -3.83
CA TYR A 29 -8.64 12.87 -3.60
C TYR A 29 -8.45 14.39 -3.36
N PHE A 30 -7.44 14.79 -2.59
CA PHE A 30 -7.12 16.20 -2.35
C PHE A 30 -6.66 16.90 -3.62
N ALA A 31 -5.88 16.23 -4.48
CA ALA A 31 -5.52 16.74 -5.79
C ALA A 31 -6.76 17.07 -6.64
N LYS A 32 -7.77 16.18 -6.65
CA LYS A 32 -9.04 16.43 -7.35
C LYS A 32 -9.77 17.65 -6.80
N VAL A 33 -9.79 17.85 -5.48
CA VAL A 33 -10.38 19.05 -4.87
C VAL A 33 -9.61 20.30 -5.30
N ALA A 34 -8.28 20.28 -5.24
CA ALA A 34 -7.43 21.39 -5.65
C ALA A 34 -7.60 21.76 -7.14
N ASP A 35 -7.83 20.78 -8.03
CA ASP A 35 -8.15 21.07 -9.43
C ASP A 35 -9.47 21.85 -9.55
N VAL A 36 -10.52 21.44 -8.82
CA VAL A 36 -11.84 22.09 -8.84
C VAL A 36 -11.77 23.51 -8.29
N GLU A 37 -10.94 23.72 -7.27
CA GLU A 37 -10.73 25.04 -6.66
C GLU A 37 -9.81 25.95 -7.50
N GLY A 38 -9.21 25.44 -8.59
CA GLY A 38 -8.37 26.22 -9.49
C GLY A 38 -6.91 26.37 -9.03
N TYR A 39 -6.40 25.42 -8.24
CA TYR A 39 -5.00 25.38 -7.76
C TYR A 39 -4.18 24.27 -8.44
N PRO A 40 -3.79 24.42 -9.73
CA PRO A 40 -3.14 23.35 -10.49
C PRO A 40 -1.77 22.93 -9.92
N GLU A 41 -0.99 23.87 -9.37
CA GLU A 41 0.30 23.56 -8.75
C GLU A 41 0.13 22.74 -7.46
N VAL A 42 -0.86 23.09 -6.64
CA VAL A 42 -1.18 22.34 -5.41
C VAL A 42 -1.68 20.94 -5.75
N ALA A 43 -2.52 20.82 -6.77
CA ALA A 43 -2.98 19.53 -7.27
C ALA A 43 -1.81 18.68 -7.80
N GLY A 44 -0.84 19.30 -8.49
CA GLY A 44 0.41 18.65 -8.89
C GLY A 44 1.19 18.11 -7.70
N ASN A 45 1.43 18.94 -6.69
CA ASN A 45 2.15 18.53 -5.47
C ASN A 45 1.46 17.36 -4.75
N PHE A 46 0.14 17.36 -4.66
CA PHE A 46 -0.59 16.22 -4.07
C PHE A 46 -0.44 14.93 -4.89
N ARG A 47 -0.43 15.01 -6.23
CA ARG A 47 -0.21 13.83 -7.09
C ARG A 47 1.22 13.29 -6.93
N ASP A 48 2.21 14.17 -6.93
CA ASP A 48 3.61 13.78 -6.76
C ASP A 48 3.84 13.14 -5.38
N THR A 49 3.21 13.69 -4.35
CA THR A 49 3.26 13.10 -3.00
C THR A 49 2.59 11.72 -2.98
N ALA A 50 1.43 11.57 -3.63
CA ALA A 50 0.76 10.27 -3.74
C ALA A 50 1.62 9.24 -4.48
N ASP A 51 2.36 9.63 -5.52
CA ASP A 51 3.31 8.74 -6.20
C ASP A 51 4.43 8.30 -5.25
N GLY A 52 4.95 9.22 -4.43
CA GLY A 52 5.86 8.90 -3.33
C GLY A 52 5.32 7.83 -2.39
N GLU A 53 4.06 7.96 -1.93
CA GLU A 53 3.44 6.97 -1.06
C GLU A 53 3.22 5.60 -1.74
N THR A 54 3.08 5.59 -3.08
CA THR A 54 3.07 4.34 -3.85
C THR A 54 4.42 3.63 -3.72
N GLY A 55 5.52 4.38 -3.84
CA GLY A 55 6.87 3.88 -3.62
C GLY A 55 7.07 3.31 -2.20
N HIS A 56 6.62 4.03 -1.18
CA HIS A 56 6.68 3.57 0.22
C HIS A 56 5.88 2.28 0.44
N ALA A 57 4.63 2.23 -0.03
CA ALA A 57 3.78 1.05 0.07
C ALA A 57 4.38 -0.18 -0.64
N HIS A 58 4.92 -0.01 -1.84
CA HIS A 58 5.61 -1.09 -2.55
C HIS A 58 6.86 -1.57 -1.80
N GLY A 59 7.64 -0.65 -1.22
CA GLY A 59 8.80 -1.01 -0.38
C GLY A 59 8.40 -1.86 0.83
N HIS A 60 7.29 -1.53 1.50
CA HIS A 60 6.76 -2.36 2.60
C HIS A 60 6.30 -3.75 2.12
N MET A 61 5.63 -3.82 0.98
CA MET A 61 5.21 -5.10 0.36
C MET A 61 6.41 -6.00 0.04
N ASP A 62 7.53 -5.46 -0.44
CA ASP A 62 8.72 -6.26 -0.74
C ASP A 62 9.27 -6.98 0.50
N TYR A 63 9.26 -6.33 1.68
CA TYR A 63 9.62 -6.99 2.94
C TYR A 63 8.58 -8.03 3.38
N LEU A 64 7.29 -7.71 3.23
CA LEU A 64 6.17 -8.59 3.61
C LEU A 64 6.05 -9.84 2.72
N LYS A 65 6.60 -9.83 1.51
CA LYS A 65 6.60 -10.97 0.58
C LYS A 65 7.10 -12.29 1.19
N SER A 66 8.02 -12.19 2.15
CA SER A 66 8.57 -13.35 2.86
C SER A 66 7.63 -13.97 3.91
N VAL A 67 6.57 -13.26 4.32
CA VAL A 67 5.71 -13.64 5.46
C VAL A 67 4.22 -13.74 5.12
N GLY A 68 3.78 -13.14 4.02
CA GLY A 68 2.41 -13.23 3.50
C GLY A 68 1.85 -11.87 3.10
N ASP A 69 0.77 -11.90 2.33
CA ASP A 69 0.00 -10.74 1.93
C ASP A 69 -0.59 -10.08 3.20
N PRO A 70 -0.40 -8.76 3.40
CA PRO A 70 -0.91 -8.10 4.60
C PRO A 70 -2.42 -8.20 4.78
N ALA A 71 -3.20 -8.37 3.70
CA ALA A 71 -4.66 -8.45 3.75
C ALA A 71 -5.18 -9.85 4.08
N THR A 72 -4.48 -10.91 3.66
CA THR A 72 -5.00 -12.30 3.71
C THR A 72 -4.08 -13.28 4.44
N ASP A 73 -2.87 -12.87 4.76
CA ASP A 73 -1.76 -13.70 5.25
C ASP A 73 -1.38 -14.87 4.30
N LEU A 74 -1.93 -14.94 3.09
CA LEU A 74 -1.59 -15.93 2.07
C LEU A 74 -0.27 -15.56 1.36
N PRO A 75 0.47 -16.54 0.80
CA PRO A 75 1.64 -16.23 -0.02
C PRO A 75 1.27 -15.42 -1.26
N PHE A 76 2.07 -14.40 -1.59
CA PHE A 76 1.97 -13.61 -2.82
C PHE A 76 3.34 -13.50 -3.52
N GLY A 77 3.35 -13.06 -4.77
CA GLY A 77 4.54 -12.89 -5.60
C GLY A 77 4.25 -13.11 -7.07
N ASP A 78 4.27 -14.36 -7.52
CA ASP A 78 3.89 -14.71 -8.89
C ASP A 78 2.38 -14.52 -9.12
N THR A 79 1.99 -14.37 -10.39
CA THR A 79 0.61 -14.08 -10.78
C THR A 79 -0.40 -15.09 -10.24
N VAL A 80 -0.04 -16.37 -10.15
CA VAL A 80 -0.94 -17.42 -9.66
C VAL A 80 -1.19 -17.25 -8.16
N LYS A 81 -0.15 -16.95 -7.38
CA LYS A 81 -0.28 -16.65 -5.94
C LYS A 81 -1.08 -15.38 -5.69
N ASN A 82 -0.79 -14.32 -6.46
CA ASN A 82 -1.51 -13.05 -6.34
C ASN A 82 -3.00 -13.22 -6.59
N LEU A 83 -3.38 -13.97 -7.63
CA LEU A 83 -4.79 -14.24 -7.94
C LEU A 83 -5.48 -15.03 -6.83
N LYS A 84 -4.81 -16.02 -6.25
CA LYS A 84 -5.35 -16.79 -5.11
C LYS A 84 -5.58 -15.92 -3.87
N SER A 85 -4.62 -15.04 -3.55
CA SER A 85 -4.76 -14.10 -2.44
C SER A 85 -5.94 -13.16 -2.67
N ALA A 86 -6.02 -12.54 -3.85
CA ALA A 86 -7.11 -11.61 -4.20
C ALA A 86 -8.49 -12.26 -4.12
N VAL A 87 -8.67 -13.45 -4.72
CA VAL A 87 -9.95 -14.17 -4.65
C VAL A 87 -10.33 -14.50 -3.21
N HIS A 88 -9.36 -14.92 -2.38
CA HIS A 88 -9.62 -15.21 -0.97
C HIS A 88 -10.08 -13.96 -0.21
N GLY A 89 -9.41 -12.82 -0.40
CA GLY A 89 -9.74 -11.57 0.28
C GLY A 89 -11.10 -10.97 -0.08
N GLU A 90 -11.64 -11.26 -1.26
CA GLU A 90 -12.96 -10.76 -1.72
C GLU A 90 -14.13 -11.68 -1.36
N THR A 91 -13.85 -12.92 -0.96
CA THR A 91 -14.90 -13.94 -0.70
C THR A 91 -15.31 -13.99 0.78
N HIS A 92 -14.70 -13.20 1.66
CA HIS A 92 -14.92 -13.17 3.11
C HIS A 92 -15.15 -11.74 3.59
#